data_AF-A0A0C4EHR9-F1
#
_entry.id   AF-A0A0C4EHR9-F1
#
_cell.length_a   1.000
_cell.length_b   1.000
_cell.length_c   1.000
_cell.angle_alpha   90.00
_cell.angle_beta   90.00
_cell.angle_gamma   90.00
#
_symmetry.space_group_name_H-M   'P 1'
#
loop_
_entity.id
_entity.type
_entity.pdbx_description
1 polymer ?
#
loop_
_entity_poly.entity_id
_entity_poly.type
_entity_poly.pdbx_seq_one_letter_code
_entity_poly.pdbx_strand_id
1 'polypeptide(L)'
;MPARSMQNPAALIGNVPILDGNSVSFPAWRTRLEELFAIVGAHDIVVGKLLRPETDYKDSASKPIAQGSQRLYYAEESAADWDHLSEVARATLKMTLSVDLAIRFKELKPVSVPFKTICDAYEKNTRARRMMLEDAFWTARHDPNKPIATWIARIKNSASDLKSVKLAPADQQICDRLLRGLDDSWKPIRDHLVYSPVKISLDNAIGSLKAHKVSMSVSFDHQPEAFASPAVTRKKKKGCWKCHQIGHHSSACPNPPAKDKQQTRFETRAGAVLTVSLGGGGPSNEEDEEEDDFNAEIDVVWG
;
A
#
# COMPACT_ATOMS: atom_id res chain seq x y z
N MET A 1 33.35 -0.04 -28.97
CA MET A 1 32.62 -0.29 -27.71
C MET A 1 33.38 0.41 -26.58
N PRO A 2 32.74 1.18 -25.69
CA PRO A 2 33.43 1.67 -24.49
C PRO A 2 33.88 0.49 -23.63
N ALA A 3 34.98 0.65 -22.88
CA ALA A 3 35.47 -0.37 -21.97
C ALA A 3 34.39 -0.72 -20.93
N ARG A 4 33.84 -1.94 -21.00
CA ARG A 4 32.88 -2.46 -20.02
C ARG A 4 33.65 -3.31 -19.03
N SER A 5 33.59 -2.94 -17.74
CA SER A 5 34.10 -3.77 -16.66
C SER A 5 33.10 -4.90 -16.40
N MET A 6 33.52 -6.15 -16.58
CA MET A 6 32.68 -7.30 -16.26
C MET A 6 32.65 -7.53 -14.76
N GLN A 7 31.55 -7.15 -14.13
CA GLN A 7 31.29 -7.50 -12.74
C GLN A 7 30.56 -8.84 -12.68
N ASN A 8 31.02 -9.75 -11.82
CA ASN A 8 30.44 -11.07 -11.66
C ASN A 8 29.02 -10.94 -11.07
N PRO A 9 27.95 -11.37 -11.78
CA PRO A 9 26.59 -11.25 -11.29
C PRO A 9 26.28 -12.19 -10.11
N ALA A 10 27.07 -13.26 -9.90
CA ALA A 10 26.74 -14.35 -8.97
C ALA A 10 26.37 -13.89 -7.56
N ALA A 11 27.08 -12.90 -7.02
CA ALA A 11 26.82 -12.37 -5.68
C ALA A 11 25.49 -11.62 -5.55
N LEU A 12 24.94 -11.11 -6.66
CA LEU A 12 23.73 -10.28 -6.69
C LEU A 12 22.50 -11.05 -7.17
N ILE A 13 22.67 -12.22 -7.79
CA ILE A 13 21.55 -13.04 -8.30
C ILE A 13 20.58 -13.42 -7.17
N GLY A 14 21.08 -13.69 -5.96
CA GLY A 14 20.24 -14.03 -4.80
C GLY A 14 19.27 -12.91 -4.37
N ASN A 15 19.51 -11.67 -4.80
CA ASN A 15 18.62 -10.54 -4.51
C ASN A 15 17.45 -10.41 -5.49
N VAL A 16 17.49 -11.15 -6.61
CA VAL A 16 16.41 -11.16 -7.61
C VAL A 16 15.42 -12.26 -7.20
N PRO A 17 14.12 -11.95 -6.99
CA PRO A 17 13.12 -12.98 -6.70
C PRO A 17 13.01 -13.96 -7.87
N ILE A 18 12.58 -15.20 -7.63
CA ILE A 18 12.40 -16.18 -8.71
C ILE A 18 11.08 -15.90 -9.43
N LEU A 19 11.10 -15.86 -10.77
CA LEU A 19 9.89 -15.83 -11.59
C LEU A 19 9.33 -17.25 -11.71
N ASP A 20 8.22 -17.50 -11.03
CA ASP A 20 7.61 -18.81 -10.79
C ASP A 20 6.42 -19.12 -11.70
N GLY A 21 6.10 -18.25 -12.66
CA GLY A 21 4.86 -18.36 -13.43
C GLY A 21 3.77 -17.41 -12.95
N ASN A 22 3.90 -16.86 -11.73
CA ASN A 22 2.92 -15.96 -11.16
C ASN A 22 3.17 -14.51 -11.62
N SER A 23 2.13 -13.83 -12.09
CA SER A 23 2.22 -12.41 -12.46
C SER A 23 2.48 -11.47 -11.30
N VAL A 24 2.28 -11.91 -10.04
CA VAL A 24 2.48 -11.10 -8.84
C VAL A 24 3.97 -10.80 -8.58
N SER A 25 4.85 -11.78 -8.82
CA SER A 25 6.31 -11.63 -8.61
C SER A 25 6.99 -10.89 -9.76
N PHE A 26 6.35 -10.84 -10.94
CA PHE A 26 6.92 -10.28 -12.17
C PHE A 26 7.41 -8.82 -12.06
N PRO A 27 6.68 -7.85 -11.47
CA PRO A 27 7.16 -6.46 -11.40
C PRO A 27 8.44 -6.31 -10.55
N ALA A 28 8.50 -7.04 -9.43
CA ALA A 28 9.67 -7.04 -8.55
C ALA A 28 10.86 -7.77 -9.21
N TRP A 29 10.61 -8.92 -9.84
CA TRP A 29 11.58 -9.66 -10.64
C TRP A 29 12.17 -8.78 -11.74
N ARG A 30 11.32 -8.14 -12.54
CA ARG A 30 11.73 -7.30 -13.67
C ARG A 30 12.65 -6.18 -13.23
N THR A 31 12.23 -5.39 -12.24
CA THR A 31 12.99 -4.25 -11.73
C THR A 31 14.37 -4.68 -11.22
N ARG A 32 14.43 -5.73 -10.38
CA ARG A 32 15.69 -6.22 -9.82
C ARG A 32 16.62 -6.82 -10.85
N LEU A 33 16.07 -7.50 -11.86
CA LEU A 33 16.85 -8.08 -12.93
C LEU A 33 17.42 -7.00 -13.87
N GLU A 34 16.64 -5.96 -14.20
CA GLU A 34 17.13 -4.82 -14.99
C GLU A 34 18.23 -4.05 -14.25
N GLU A 35 18.10 -3.83 -12.93
CA GLU A 35 19.16 -3.26 -12.08
C GLU A 35 20.44 -4.10 -12.13
N LEU A 36 20.32 -5.44 -12.02
CA LEU A 36 21.45 -6.35 -12.10
C LEU A 36 22.14 -6.24 -13.47
N PHE A 37 21.38 -6.23 -14.57
CA PHE A 37 21.96 -6.09 -15.90
C PHE A 37 22.63 -4.72 -16.13
N ALA A 38 22.15 -3.66 -15.46
CA ALA A 38 22.80 -2.36 -15.48
C ALA A 38 24.17 -2.41 -14.79
N ILE A 39 24.26 -3.06 -13.63
CA ILE A 39 25.52 -3.25 -12.88
C ILE A 39 26.54 -4.04 -13.73
N VAL A 40 26.09 -5.14 -14.35
CA VAL A 40 26.95 -5.99 -15.20
C VAL A 40 27.34 -5.30 -16.53
N GLY A 41 26.68 -4.19 -16.88
CA GLY A 41 26.90 -3.51 -18.16
C GLY A 41 26.32 -4.26 -19.37
N ALA A 42 25.35 -5.15 -19.15
CA ALA A 42 24.68 -5.94 -20.19
C ALA A 42 23.27 -5.43 -20.54
N HIS A 43 22.76 -4.43 -19.82
CA HIS A 43 21.40 -3.91 -19.98
C HIS A 43 21.05 -3.54 -21.43
N ASP A 44 21.93 -2.83 -22.14
CA ASP A 44 21.65 -2.42 -23.53
C ASP A 44 21.55 -3.61 -24.51
N ILE A 45 22.25 -4.72 -24.21
CA ILE A 45 22.18 -5.96 -24.98
C ILE A 45 20.85 -6.66 -24.70
N VAL A 46 20.46 -6.74 -23.42
CA VAL A 46 19.21 -7.38 -22.98
C VAL A 46 17.97 -6.66 -23.52
N VAL A 47 17.97 -5.32 -23.51
CA VAL A 47 16.88 -4.52 -24.07
C VAL A 47 16.94 -4.49 -25.61
N GLY A 48 18.01 -5.01 -26.22
CA GLY A 48 18.19 -5.05 -27.67
C GLY A 48 18.56 -3.70 -28.29
N LYS A 49 18.99 -2.72 -27.48
CA LYS A 49 19.50 -1.42 -27.96
C LYS A 49 20.87 -1.55 -28.61
N LEU A 50 21.67 -2.51 -28.16
CA LEU A 50 23.00 -2.78 -28.68
C LEU A 50 22.99 -4.04 -29.55
N LEU A 51 23.07 -3.85 -30.86
CA LEU A 51 23.15 -4.94 -31.84
C LEU A 51 24.54 -5.61 -31.80
N ARG A 52 24.58 -6.88 -32.16
CA ARG A 52 25.82 -7.64 -32.32
C ARG A 52 26.64 -7.02 -33.46
N PRO A 53 27.92 -6.67 -33.26
CA PRO A 53 28.79 -6.20 -34.34
C PRO A 53 28.91 -7.24 -35.47
N GLU A 54 28.85 -6.79 -36.73
CA GLU A 54 29.06 -7.65 -37.90
C GLU A 54 30.54 -8.03 -38.04
N THR A 55 30.82 -9.30 -38.35
CA THR A 55 32.17 -9.84 -38.54
C THR A 55 32.59 -9.95 -40.01
N ASP A 56 31.73 -9.52 -40.95
CA ASP A 56 31.93 -9.78 -42.38
C ASP A 56 32.82 -8.70 -43.02
N TYR A 57 34.13 -8.83 -42.82
CA TYR A 57 35.11 -8.05 -43.58
C TYR A 57 35.54 -8.84 -44.83
N LYS A 58 34.78 -8.67 -45.92
CA LYS A 58 35.38 -8.69 -47.26
C LYS A 58 35.46 -7.25 -47.76
N ASP A 59 36.68 -6.87 -48.14
CA ASP A 59 37.07 -5.66 -48.86
C ASP A 59 37.44 -4.38 -48.06
N SER A 60 38.76 -4.29 -47.86
CA SER A 60 39.62 -3.14 -48.19
C SER A 60 39.51 -1.82 -47.40
N ALA A 61 40.61 -1.53 -46.71
CA ALA A 61 41.19 -0.19 -46.56
C ALA A 61 40.40 0.88 -45.77
N SER A 62 39.99 0.58 -44.54
CA SER A 62 39.80 1.62 -43.52
C SER A 62 40.97 1.61 -42.53
N LYS A 63 41.88 2.58 -42.70
CA LYS A 63 43.04 2.83 -41.83
C LYS A 63 42.62 2.96 -40.36
N PRO A 64 43.48 2.56 -39.40
CA PRO A 64 43.26 2.87 -38.00
C PRO A 64 43.27 4.39 -37.83
N ILE A 65 42.17 4.96 -37.32
CA ILE A 65 42.18 6.35 -36.83
C ILE A 65 42.91 6.31 -35.48
N ALA A 66 44.21 6.59 -35.52
CA ALA A 66 45.01 6.75 -34.34
C ALA A 66 44.69 8.11 -33.69
N GLN A 67 44.02 8.08 -32.54
CA GLN A 67 43.97 9.22 -31.63
C GLN A 67 44.39 8.73 -30.23
N GLY A 68 45.55 9.21 -29.80
CA GLY A 68 46.18 9.15 -28.47
C GLY A 68 45.75 8.06 -27.47
N SER A 69 46.71 7.21 -27.07
CA SER A 69 46.67 6.31 -25.90
C SER A 69 45.51 5.30 -25.80
N GLN A 70 44.63 5.21 -26.80
CA GLN A 70 43.43 4.40 -26.71
C GLN A 70 43.62 3.05 -27.42
N ARG A 71 43.48 1.98 -26.64
CA ARG A 71 43.49 0.56 -27.03
C ARG A 71 42.80 0.37 -28.40
N LEU A 72 43.55 -0.13 -29.39
CA LEU A 72 43.01 -0.51 -30.70
C LEU A 72 41.96 -1.60 -30.46
N TYR A 73 40.68 -1.31 -30.70
CA TYR A 73 39.60 -2.29 -30.59
C TYR A 73 39.45 -2.99 -31.94
N TYR A 74 39.65 -4.31 -31.99
CA TYR A 74 39.33 -5.12 -33.17
C TYR A 74 37.84 -5.45 -33.20
N ALA A 75 37.23 -5.48 -34.39
CA ALA A 75 35.82 -5.78 -34.56
C ALA A 75 35.48 -7.22 -34.12
N GLU A 76 36.36 -8.18 -34.36
CA GLU A 76 36.22 -9.57 -33.92
C GLU A 76 36.21 -9.70 -32.38
N GLU A 77 37.12 -8.99 -31.70
CA GLU A 77 37.13 -8.91 -30.24
C GLU A 77 35.83 -8.30 -29.71
N SER A 78 35.29 -7.28 -30.39
CA SER A 78 34.03 -6.65 -30.00
C SER A 78 32.80 -7.53 -30.19
N ALA A 79 32.80 -8.42 -31.19
CA ALA A 79 31.74 -9.40 -31.41
C ALA A 79 31.81 -10.54 -30.38
N ALA A 80 33.00 -11.04 -30.09
CA ALA A 80 33.23 -12.04 -29.06
C ALA A 80 32.88 -11.51 -27.64
N ASP A 81 33.26 -10.27 -27.33
CA ASP A 81 32.89 -9.59 -26.08
C ASP A 81 31.37 -9.44 -25.96
N TRP A 82 30.69 -9.07 -27.05
CA TRP A 82 29.23 -8.98 -27.07
C TRP A 82 28.57 -10.35 -26.86
N ASP A 83 29.06 -11.39 -27.54
CA ASP A 83 28.55 -12.76 -27.40
C ASP A 83 28.74 -13.27 -25.96
N HIS A 84 29.90 -13.00 -25.36
CA HIS A 84 30.18 -13.36 -23.97
C HIS A 84 29.25 -12.64 -22.99
N LEU A 85 29.04 -11.32 -23.15
CA LEU A 85 28.09 -10.56 -22.32
C LEU A 85 26.64 -11.03 -22.50
N SER A 86 26.25 -11.35 -23.74
CA SER A 86 24.92 -11.89 -24.05
C SER A 86 24.72 -13.26 -23.39
N GLU A 87 25.73 -14.13 -23.39
CA GLU A 87 25.68 -15.44 -22.74
C GLU A 87 25.66 -15.34 -21.20
N VAL A 88 26.46 -14.45 -20.61
CA VAL A 88 26.42 -14.18 -19.16
C VAL A 88 25.04 -13.67 -18.75
N ALA A 89 24.50 -12.68 -19.48
CA ALA A 89 23.17 -12.17 -19.20
C ALA A 89 22.07 -13.25 -19.37
N ARG A 90 22.22 -14.14 -20.35
CA ARG A 90 21.32 -15.28 -20.57
C ARG A 90 21.39 -16.29 -19.42
N ALA A 91 22.59 -16.61 -18.92
CA ALA A 91 22.76 -17.48 -17.77
C ALA A 91 22.13 -16.86 -16.51
N THR A 92 22.37 -15.57 -16.28
CA THR A 92 21.75 -14.84 -15.17
C THR A 92 20.23 -14.82 -15.27
N LEU A 93 19.67 -14.51 -16.45
CA LEU A 93 18.23 -14.58 -16.69
C LEU A 93 17.69 -15.94 -16.26
N LYS A 94 18.28 -17.04 -16.76
CA LYS A 94 17.86 -18.41 -16.45
C LYS A 94 17.90 -18.73 -14.95
N MET A 95 18.88 -18.25 -14.21
CA MET A 95 18.98 -18.47 -12.76
C MET A 95 17.88 -17.77 -11.95
N THR A 96 17.20 -16.78 -12.54
CA THR A 96 16.08 -16.07 -11.91
C THR A 96 14.72 -16.59 -12.34
N LEU A 97 14.67 -17.66 -13.14
CA LEU A 97 13.45 -18.31 -13.60
C LEU A 97 13.23 -19.63 -12.86
N SER A 98 11.98 -20.02 -12.67
CA SER A 98 11.62 -21.40 -12.34
C SER A 98 12.14 -22.37 -13.41
N VAL A 99 12.36 -23.63 -13.01
CA VAL A 99 12.91 -24.68 -13.87
C VAL A 99 12.12 -24.82 -15.18
N ASP A 100 10.79 -24.79 -15.12
CA ASP A 100 9.93 -24.93 -16.30
C ASP A 100 10.03 -23.75 -17.27
N LEU A 101 10.21 -22.53 -16.76
CA LEU A 101 10.46 -21.35 -17.60
C LEU A 101 11.87 -21.40 -18.19
N ALA A 102 12.87 -21.78 -17.40
CA ALA A 102 14.26 -21.91 -17.85
C ALA A 102 14.41 -22.94 -18.98
N ILE A 103 13.68 -24.06 -18.91
CA ILE A 103 13.62 -25.08 -19.98
C ILE A 103 13.00 -24.49 -21.25
N ARG A 104 11.86 -23.81 -21.14
CA ARG A 104 11.15 -23.21 -22.29
C ARG A 104 12.00 -22.21 -23.07
N PHE A 105 12.83 -21.43 -22.38
CA PHE A 105 13.67 -20.40 -23.00
C PHE A 105 15.13 -20.83 -23.21
N LYS A 106 15.44 -22.13 -23.06
CA LYS A 106 16.82 -22.64 -23.07
C LYS A 106 17.58 -22.28 -24.35
N GLU A 107 16.93 -22.45 -25.49
CA GLU A 107 17.56 -22.35 -26.82
C GLU A 107 17.39 -20.98 -27.49
N LEU A 108 16.66 -20.03 -26.88
CA LEU A 108 16.47 -18.72 -27.47
C LEU A 108 17.75 -17.88 -27.34
N LYS A 109 18.22 -17.38 -28.48
CA LYS A 109 19.33 -16.43 -28.60
C LYS A 109 18.96 -15.31 -29.58
N PRO A 110 19.54 -14.11 -29.41
CA PRO A 110 20.33 -13.64 -28.26
C PRO A 110 19.46 -13.38 -27.01
N VAL A 111 20.05 -13.02 -25.87
CA VAL A 111 19.33 -12.82 -24.58
C VAL A 111 18.15 -11.83 -24.65
N SER A 112 18.15 -10.91 -25.61
CA SER A 112 17.04 -9.98 -25.83
C SER A 112 15.74 -10.66 -26.25
N VAL A 113 15.82 -11.78 -26.98
CA VAL A 113 14.64 -12.54 -27.44
C VAL A 113 13.87 -13.17 -26.27
N PRO A 114 14.47 -14.01 -25.40
CA PRO A 114 13.75 -14.57 -24.25
C PRO A 114 13.32 -13.48 -23.27
N PHE A 115 14.17 -12.46 -23.01
CA PHE A 115 13.80 -11.37 -22.11
C PHE A 115 12.55 -10.62 -22.60
N LYS A 116 12.53 -10.21 -23.88
CA LYS A 116 11.37 -9.56 -24.48
C LYS A 116 10.15 -10.48 -24.49
N THR A 117 10.30 -11.75 -24.82
CA THR A 117 9.18 -12.71 -24.86
C THR A 117 8.54 -12.88 -23.48
N ILE A 118 9.35 -12.97 -22.43
CA ILE A 118 8.87 -13.03 -21.04
C ILE A 118 8.17 -11.71 -20.70
N CYS A 119 8.80 -10.57 -20.96
CA CYS A 119 8.20 -9.27 -20.70
C CYS A 119 6.85 -9.14 -21.41
N ASP A 120 6.81 -9.39 -22.71
CA ASP A 120 5.59 -9.35 -23.50
C ASP A 120 4.53 -10.28 -22.91
N ALA A 121 4.86 -11.52 -22.55
CA ALA A 121 3.91 -12.50 -22.00
C ALA A 121 3.26 -12.07 -20.68
N TYR A 122 4.04 -11.49 -19.75
CA TYR A 122 3.57 -11.06 -18.43
C TYR A 122 3.00 -9.63 -18.44
N GLU A 123 3.47 -8.79 -19.35
CA GLU A 123 2.92 -7.45 -19.61
C GLU A 123 1.68 -7.50 -20.48
N LYS A 124 1.38 -8.63 -21.16
CA LYS A 124 0.08 -8.81 -21.80
C LYS A 124 -0.98 -8.50 -20.75
N ASN A 125 -1.81 -7.54 -21.09
CA ASN A 125 -2.99 -7.20 -20.34
C ASN A 125 -4.02 -8.33 -20.53
N THR A 126 -3.75 -9.50 -19.93
CA THR A 126 -4.66 -10.64 -19.98
C THR A 126 -5.87 -10.34 -19.12
N ARG A 127 -7.03 -10.92 -19.48
CA ARG A 127 -8.25 -10.79 -18.67
C ARG A 127 -8.02 -11.29 -17.24
N ALA A 128 -7.33 -12.41 -17.08
CA ALA A 128 -6.99 -12.98 -15.77
C ALA A 128 -6.17 -12.00 -14.92
N ARG A 129 -5.14 -11.35 -15.49
CA ARG A 129 -4.33 -10.36 -14.77
C ARG A 129 -5.15 -9.15 -14.34
N ARG A 130 -6.03 -8.63 -15.20
CA ARG A 130 -6.94 -7.54 -14.83
C ARG A 130 -7.81 -7.91 -13.64
N MET A 131 -8.47 -9.07 -13.72
CA MET A 131 -9.35 -9.56 -12.65
C MET A 131 -8.58 -9.72 -11.33
N MET A 132 -7.37 -10.30 -11.36
CA MET A 132 -6.55 -10.45 -10.16
C MET A 132 -6.13 -9.11 -9.54
N LEU A 133 -5.76 -8.11 -10.36
CA LEU A 133 -5.37 -6.78 -9.87
C LEU A 133 -6.55 -5.99 -9.33
N GLU A 134 -7.71 -6.09 -9.99
CA GLU A 134 -8.95 -5.50 -9.51
C GLU A 134 -9.36 -6.13 -8.18
N ASP A 135 -9.36 -7.46 -8.08
CA ASP A 135 -9.66 -8.15 -6.83
C ASP A 135 -8.69 -7.73 -5.72
N ALA A 136 -7.38 -7.79 -5.98
CA ALA A 136 -6.37 -7.36 -5.01
C ALA A 136 -6.56 -5.91 -4.54
N PHE A 137 -6.96 -5.00 -5.43
CA PHE A 137 -7.27 -3.62 -5.06
C PHE A 137 -8.56 -3.56 -4.24
N TRP A 138 -9.69 -4.08 -4.73
CA TRP A 138 -11.01 -3.94 -4.11
C TRP A 138 -11.22 -4.76 -2.84
N THR A 139 -10.47 -5.84 -2.62
CA THR A 139 -10.60 -6.71 -1.44
C THR A 139 -9.57 -6.45 -0.34
N ALA A 140 -8.48 -5.73 -0.62
CA ALA A 140 -7.44 -5.37 0.36
C ALA A 140 -7.98 -4.92 1.75
N ARG A 141 -7.35 -5.32 2.85
CA ARG A 141 -7.73 -4.84 4.19
C ARG A 141 -6.49 -4.39 4.95
N HIS A 142 -6.68 -3.35 5.76
CA HIS A 142 -5.68 -2.89 6.71
C HIS A 142 -5.49 -3.95 7.79
N ASP A 143 -4.23 -4.30 8.06
CA ASP A 143 -3.85 -5.15 9.17
C ASP A 143 -3.48 -4.25 10.36
N PRO A 144 -4.24 -4.29 11.48
CA PRO A 144 -4.01 -3.40 12.62
C PRO A 144 -2.64 -3.61 13.28
N ASN A 145 -1.99 -4.76 13.08
CA ASN A 145 -0.67 -5.05 13.62
C ASN A 145 0.47 -4.41 12.81
N LYS A 146 0.16 -3.87 11.63
CA LYS A 146 1.14 -3.23 10.75
C LYS A 146 0.98 -1.71 10.78
N PRO A 147 2.06 -0.95 10.54
CA PRO A 147 1.97 0.50 10.43
C PRO A 147 0.99 0.92 9.32
N ILE A 148 0.16 1.94 9.58
CA ILE A 148 -0.74 2.54 8.58
C ILE A 148 -0.01 2.97 7.29
N ALA A 149 1.28 3.31 7.38
CA ALA A 149 2.12 3.64 6.23
C ALA A 149 2.23 2.46 5.24
N THR A 150 2.30 1.23 5.74
CA THR A 150 2.32 0.01 4.93
C THR A 150 0.99 -0.18 4.19
N TRP A 151 -0.13 0.15 4.84
CA TRP A 151 -1.45 0.14 4.20
C TRP A 151 -1.57 1.18 3.09
N ILE A 152 -1.18 2.43 3.38
CA ILE A 152 -1.16 3.51 2.39
C ILE A 152 -0.29 3.13 1.19
N ALA A 153 0.90 2.57 1.43
CA ALA A 153 1.80 2.10 0.37
C ALA A 153 1.16 0.99 -0.46
N ARG A 154 0.53 -0.01 0.18
CA ARG A 154 -0.17 -1.11 -0.51
C ARG A 154 -1.24 -0.57 -1.47
N ILE A 155 -2.11 0.33 -1.01
CA ILE A 155 -3.16 0.90 -1.85
C ILE A 155 -2.59 1.72 -3.02
N LYS A 156 -1.54 2.53 -2.78
CA LYS A 156 -0.88 3.28 -3.86
C LYS A 156 -0.22 2.37 -4.89
N ASN A 157 0.43 1.30 -4.44
CA ASN A 157 1.06 0.32 -5.33
C ASN A 157 0.00 -0.41 -6.17
N SER A 158 -1.08 -0.91 -5.55
CA SER A 158 -2.17 -1.57 -6.27
C SER A 158 -2.87 -0.65 -7.28
N ALA A 159 -3.01 0.65 -6.97
CA ALA A 159 -3.52 1.63 -7.94
C ALA A 159 -2.55 1.84 -9.13
N SER A 160 -1.24 1.85 -8.87
CA SER A 160 -0.21 1.90 -9.91
C SER A 160 -0.22 0.63 -10.79
N ASP A 161 -0.43 -0.53 -10.18
CA ASP A 161 -0.54 -1.80 -10.90
C ASP A 161 -1.77 -1.81 -11.83
N LEU A 162 -2.90 -1.29 -11.36
CA LEU A 162 -4.10 -1.10 -12.18
C LEU A 162 -3.87 -0.10 -13.33
N LYS A 163 -3.11 0.97 -13.09
CA LYS A 163 -2.69 1.90 -14.14
C LYS A 163 -1.84 1.21 -15.22
N SER A 164 -1.00 0.25 -14.84
CA SER A 164 -0.18 -0.53 -15.79
C SER A 164 -1.02 -1.37 -16.78
N VAL A 165 -2.22 -1.79 -16.36
CA VAL A 165 -3.19 -2.53 -17.20
C VAL A 165 -4.26 -1.64 -17.84
N LYS A 166 -4.03 -0.32 -17.89
CA LYS A 166 -4.98 0.67 -18.45
C LYS A 166 -6.34 0.70 -17.74
N LEU A 167 -6.40 0.27 -16.47
CA LEU A 167 -7.58 0.35 -15.60
C LEU A 167 -7.34 1.35 -14.47
N ALA A 168 -6.86 2.56 -14.78
CA ALA A 168 -6.46 3.52 -13.75
C ALA A 168 -7.67 3.96 -12.91
N PRO A 169 -7.69 3.69 -11.59
CA PRO A 169 -8.75 4.21 -10.71
C PRO A 169 -8.58 5.73 -10.56
N ALA A 170 -9.70 6.44 -10.49
CA ALA A 170 -9.69 7.87 -10.18
C ALA A 170 -9.19 8.10 -8.74
N ASP A 171 -8.59 9.26 -8.47
CA ASP A 171 -8.09 9.62 -7.13
C ASP A 171 -9.17 9.50 -6.05
N GLN A 172 -10.43 9.77 -6.39
CA GLN A 172 -11.57 9.57 -5.49
C GLN A 172 -11.76 8.08 -5.15
N GLN A 173 -11.66 7.18 -6.13
CA GLN A 173 -11.77 5.74 -5.90
C GLN A 173 -10.62 5.24 -5.03
N ILE A 174 -9.41 5.77 -5.22
CA ILE A 174 -8.26 5.46 -4.37
C ILE A 174 -8.50 5.95 -2.93
N CYS A 175 -9.04 7.15 -2.76
CA CYS A 175 -9.39 7.71 -1.46
C CYS A 175 -10.48 6.89 -0.76
N ASP A 176 -11.59 6.61 -1.43
CA ASP A 176 -12.69 5.81 -0.91
C ASP A 176 -12.21 4.40 -0.54
N ARG A 177 -11.33 3.83 -1.36
CA ARG A 177 -10.73 2.53 -1.10
C ARG A 177 -9.87 2.53 0.16
N LEU A 178 -9.04 3.56 0.31
CA LEU A 178 -8.16 3.75 1.46
C LEU A 178 -8.97 3.80 2.77
N LEU A 179 -10.10 4.52 2.78
CA LEU A 179 -10.98 4.69 3.94
C LEU A 179 -11.82 3.44 4.23
N ARG A 180 -12.42 2.82 3.21
CA ARG A 180 -13.26 1.61 3.36
C ARG A 180 -12.48 0.37 3.79
N GLY A 181 -11.19 0.30 3.47
CA GLY A 181 -10.33 -0.84 3.83
C GLY A 181 -9.69 -0.73 5.21
N LEU A 182 -9.92 0.36 5.94
CA LEU A 182 -9.39 0.53 7.30
C LEU A 182 -10.04 -0.47 8.26
N ASP A 183 -9.21 -1.02 9.14
CA ASP A 183 -9.63 -1.80 10.29
C ASP A 183 -10.55 -0.98 11.21
N ASP A 184 -11.43 -1.67 11.94
CA ASP A 184 -12.44 -1.01 12.78
C ASP A 184 -11.84 -0.22 13.95
N SER A 185 -10.59 -0.50 14.37
CA SER A 185 -9.86 0.37 15.32
C SER A 185 -9.65 1.80 14.78
N TRP A 186 -9.79 2.03 13.48
CA TRP A 186 -9.69 3.34 12.82
C TRP A 186 -11.06 3.94 12.45
N LYS A 187 -12.16 3.32 12.91
CA LYS A 187 -13.52 3.80 12.65
C LYS A 187 -13.75 5.27 13.01
N PRO A 188 -13.26 5.81 14.14
CA PRO A 188 -13.50 7.23 14.49
C PRO A 188 -12.98 8.22 13.44
N ILE A 189 -11.74 8.03 12.96
CA ILE A 189 -11.17 8.89 11.91
C ILE A 189 -11.78 8.60 10.54
N ARG A 190 -12.13 7.33 10.25
CA ARG A 190 -12.84 6.96 9.03
C ARG A 190 -14.17 7.70 8.94
N ASP A 191 -14.98 7.65 9.99
CA ASP A 191 -16.31 8.26 10.01
C ASP A 191 -16.20 9.79 9.93
N HIS A 192 -15.25 10.40 10.64
CA HIS A 192 -14.98 11.85 10.52
C HIS A 192 -14.65 12.27 9.08
N LEU A 193 -13.86 11.46 8.36
CA LEU A 193 -13.50 11.75 6.97
C LEU A 193 -14.65 11.46 6.00
N VAL A 194 -15.37 10.35 6.16
CA VAL A 194 -16.47 9.96 5.26
C VAL A 194 -17.65 10.93 5.34
N TYR A 195 -17.99 11.41 6.53
CA TYR A 195 -19.09 12.36 6.73
C TYR A 195 -18.69 13.83 6.61
N SER A 196 -17.45 14.11 6.20
CA SER A 196 -17.02 15.48 5.92
C SER A 196 -17.87 16.09 4.80
N PRO A 197 -18.43 17.30 4.98
CA PRO A 197 -19.19 17.99 3.93
C PRO A 197 -18.31 18.43 2.75
N VAL A 198 -16.98 18.46 2.95
CA VAL A 198 -16.01 18.82 1.93
C VAL A 198 -15.45 17.55 1.28
N LYS A 199 -15.42 17.53 -0.07
CA LYS A 199 -14.75 16.48 -0.84
C LYS A 199 -13.29 16.36 -0.41
N ILE A 200 -12.92 15.20 0.11
CA ILE A 200 -11.58 14.96 0.63
C ILE A 200 -10.65 14.54 -0.52
N SER A 201 -9.55 15.28 -0.69
CA SER A 201 -8.48 14.87 -1.59
C SER A 201 -7.69 13.70 -1.01
N LEU A 202 -7.10 12.89 -1.88
CA LEU A 202 -6.26 11.74 -1.46
C LEU A 202 -5.15 12.16 -0.50
N ASP A 203 -4.50 13.30 -0.75
CA ASP A 203 -3.44 13.81 0.12
C ASP A 203 -3.95 14.26 1.49
N ASN A 204 -5.13 14.89 1.55
CA ASN A 204 -5.74 15.28 2.82
C ASN A 204 -6.14 14.04 3.65
N ALA A 205 -6.68 12.99 3.01
CA ALA A 205 -6.97 11.73 3.68
C ALA A 205 -5.69 11.07 4.22
N ILE A 206 -4.62 11.00 3.42
CA ILE A 206 -3.32 10.47 3.85
C ILE A 206 -2.75 11.28 5.01
N GLY A 207 -2.80 12.61 4.93
CA GLY A 207 -2.35 13.52 5.99
C GLY A 207 -3.12 13.29 7.29
N SER A 208 -4.44 13.20 7.21
CA SER A 208 -5.32 12.95 8.36
C SER A 208 -5.06 11.61 9.03
N LEU A 209 -4.85 10.53 8.25
CA LEU A 209 -4.54 9.21 8.78
C LEU A 209 -3.17 9.19 9.48
N LYS A 210 -2.17 9.87 8.91
CA LYS A 210 -0.85 10.00 9.55
C LYS A 210 -0.93 10.79 10.86
N ALA A 211 -1.68 11.90 10.87
CA ALA A 211 -1.86 12.71 12.07
C ALA A 211 -2.62 11.94 13.17
N HIS A 212 -3.69 11.23 12.81
CA HIS A 212 -4.44 10.39 13.74
C HIS A 212 -3.57 9.33 14.40
N LYS A 213 -2.64 8.71 13.65
CA LYS A 213 -1.66 7.77 14.23
C LYS A 213 -0.84 8.41 15.34
N VAL A 214 -0.32 9.62 15.10
CA VAL A 214 0.50 10.36 16.07
C VAL A 214 -0.34 10.65 17.32
N SER A 215 -1.58 11.10 17.15
CA SER A 215 -2.50 11.34 18.27
C SER A 215 -2.82 10.06 19.06
N MET A 216 -3.02 8.91 18.40
CA MET A 216 -3.24 7.63 19.08
C MET A 216 -2.02 7.19 19.91
N SER A 217 -0.81 7.39 19.40
CA SER A 217 0.41 7.02 20.14
C SER A 217 0.67 7.90 21.36
N VAL A 218 0.27 9.18 21.32
CA VAL A 218 0.47 10.11 22.45
C VAL A 218 -0.54 9.87 23.58
N SER A 219 -1.69 9.24 23.28
CA SER A 219 -2.75 9.01 24.25
C SER A 219 -2.44 7.94 25.31
N PHE A 220 -1.35 7.18 25.17
CA PHE A 220 -0.93 6.15 26.15
C PHE A 220 0.10 6.62 27.19
N ASP A 221 0.69 7.82 27.04
CA ASP A 221 1.73 8.35 27.94
C ASP A 221 1.23 9.47 28.87
N HIS A 222 -0.07 9.54 29.16
CA HIS A 222 -0.60 10.50 30.15
C HIS A 222 -1.03 9.78 31.43
N GLN A 223 -0.04 9.28 32.18
CA GLN A 223 -0.06 9.48 33.63
C GLN A 223 -0.04 11.00 33.87
N PRO A 224 -0.90 11.57 34.75
CA PRO A 224 -0.89 13.00 35.01
C PRO A 224 0.31 13.32 35.91
N GLU A 225 1.50 13.36 35.35
CA GLU A 225 2.66 13.94 36.01
C GLU A 225 2.51 15.46 35.99
N ALA A 226 2.20 15.97 37.17
CA ALA A 226 2.10 17.38 37.46
C ALA A 226 3.49 18.04 37.30
N PHE A 227 3.78 18.51 36.09
CA PHE A 227 4.84 19.50 35.86
C PHE A 227 4.23 20.84 35.49
N ALA A 228 4.44 21.80 36.38
CA ALA A 228 4.09 23.20 36.20
C ALA A 228 5.11 23.89 35.29
N SER A 229 4.64 24.60 34.27
CA SER A 229 5.19 25.89 33.79
C SER A 229 4.24 26.57 32.78
N PRO A 230 4.34 27.90 32.59
CA PRO A 230 3.16 28.77 32.62
C PRO A 230 2.61 29.21 31.25
N ALA A 231 1.39 29.76 31.34
CA ALA A 231 0.74 30.67 30.38
C ALA A 231 0.13 30.08 29.10
N VAL A 232 -1.02 29.40 29.25
CA VAL A 232 -2.18 29.60 28.35
C VAL A 232 -3.46 29.57 29.20
N THR A 233 -4.36 30.51 28.93
CA THR A 233 -5.58 30.90 29.67
C THR A 233 -6.48 29.72 30.11
N ARG A 234 -6.34 29.29 31.37
CA ARG A 234 -7.28 28.34 31.99
C ARG A 234 -8.62 29.05 32.28
N LYS A 235 -9.71 28.51 31.74
CA LYS A 235 -11.08 28.85 32.18
C LYS A 235 -11.16 28.71 33.71
N LYS A 236 -11.56 29.78 34.41
CA LYS A 236 -11.61 29.85 35.89
C LYS A 236 -12.41 28.67 36.45
N LYS A 237 -11.73 27.72 37.12
CA LYS A 237 -12.42 26.69 37.92
C LYS A 237 -13.09 27.40 39.09
N LYS A 238 -14.41 27.25 39.22
CA LYS A 238 -15.18 27.84 40.32
C LYS A 238 -14.72 27.17 41.62
N GLY A 239 -14.16 27.94 42.54
CA GLY A 239 -13.85 27.50 43.91
C GLY A 239 -15.13 27.31 44.73
N CYS A 240 -15.00 26.80 45.96
CA CYS A 240 -16.08 26.70 46.92
C CYS A 240 -16.77 28.07 47.09
N TRP A 241 -18.10 28.13 46.96
CA TRP A 241 -18.83 29.40 47.02
C TRP A 241 -18.88 30.00 48.43
N LYS A 242 -18.43 29.26 49.44
CA LYS A 242 -18.47 29.67 50.85
C LYS A 242 -17.13 30.22 51.35
N CYS A 243 -16.01 29.61 50.98
CA CYS A 243 -14.68 30.02 51.42
C CYS A 243 -13.72 30.39 50.28
N HIS A 244 -14.19 30.30 49.02
CA HIS A 244 -13.44 30.60 47.79
C HIS A 244 -12.16 29.77 47.58
N GLN A 245 -11.91 28.76 48.42
CA GLN A 245 -10.82 27.81 48.23
C GLN A 245 -11.17 26.76 47.17
N ILE A 246 -10.17 26.36 46.40
CA ILE A 246 -10.31 25.36 45.32
C ILE A 246 -10.03 23.97 45.93
N GLY A 247 -10.81 22.96 45.54
CA GLY A 247 -10.58 21.57 45.97
C GLY A 247 -11.73 20.92 46.74
N HIS A 248 -12.81 21.66 47.03
CA HIS A 248 -14.03 21.09 47.62
C HIS A 248 -15.29 21.87 47.18
N HIS A 249 -16.45 21.23 47.27
CA HIS A 249 -17.75 21.84 46.97
C HIS A 249 -18.33 22.51 48.23
N SER A 250 -19.21 23.51 48.07
CA SER A 250 -19.74 24.33 49.19
C SER A 250 -20.44 23.54 50.30
N SER A 251 -20.91 22.32 50.00
CA SER A 251 -21.54 21.40 50.94
C SER A 251 -20.55 20.66 51.86
N ALA A 252 -19.27 20.59 51.49
CA ALA A 252 -18.21 19.88 52.22
C ALA A 252 -17.11 20.84 52.71
N CYS A 253 -17.47 22.10 53.00
CA CYS A 253 -16.52 23.12 53.43
C CYS A 253 -16.07 22.88 54.87
N PRO A 254 -14.76 22.72 55.14
CA PRO A 254 -14.23 22.50 56.49
C PRO A 254 -14.31 23.73 57.40
N ASN A 255 -14.59 24.92 56.86
CA ASN A 255 -14.85 26.15 57.62
C ASN A 255 -16.26 26.70 57.31
N PRO A 256 -17.32 26.25 58.02
CA PRO A 256 -18.62 26.91 57.96
C PRO A 256 -18.58 28.22 58.76
N PRO A 257 -19.13 29.35 58.25
CA PRO A 257 -19.25 30.56 59.05
C PRO A 257 -20.21 30.35 60.22
N ALA A 258 -19.84 30.88 61.38
CA ALA A 258 -20.66 30.85 62.58
C ALA A 258 -21.98 31.60 62.35
N LYS A 259 -23.09 30.86 62.53
CA LYS A 259 -24.50 31.24 62.74
C LYS A 259 -24.92 32.68 62.38
N ASP A 260 -25.93 32.77 61.52
CA ASP A 260 -27.14 33.48 61.96
C ASP A 260 -28.40 32.71 61.60
N LYS A 261 -29.30 32.64 62.59
CA LYS A 261 -30.59 31.94 62.55
C LYS A 261 -31.59 32.82 61.82
N GLN A 262 -32.33 32.28 60.85
CA GLN A 262 -33.79 32.47 60.83
C GLN A 262 -34.46 31.21 60.29
N GLN A 263 -35.51 30.83 61.00
CA GLN A 263 -36.29 29.61 60.93
C GLN A 263 -37.72 30.00 60.60
N THR A 264 -38.31 29.42 59.57
CA THR A 264 -39.75 29.16 59.37
C THR A 264 -39.78 28.08 58.26
N ARG A 265 -40.08 26.79 58.48
CA ARG A 265 -41.18 26.05 59.13
C ARG A 265 -42.55 26.21 58.44
N PHE A 266 -42.86 25.25 57.57
CA PHE A 266 -44.15 24.58 57.33
C PHE A 266 -43.77 23.18 56.79
N GLU A 267 -43.68 22.13 57.60
CA GLU A 267 -44.74 21.23 58.10
C GLU A 267 -45.42 20.36 57.02
N THR A 268 -44.85 19.15 56.87
CA THR A 268 -45.39 17.81 56.54
C THR A 268 -46.84 17.63 56.07
N ARG A 269 -47.02 16.88 54.97
CA ARG A 269 -47.89 15.67 54.91
C ARG A 269 -47.46 14.72 53.78
N ALA A 270 -47.76 13.44 53.98
CA ALA A 270 -47.06 12.24 53.55
C ALA A 270 -47.54 11.57 52.25
N GLY A 271 -46.66 10.71 51.71
CA GLY A 271 -46.93 9.46 50.98
C GLY A 271 -47.34 9.61 49.51
N ALA A 272 -47.08 8.69 48.60
CA ALA A 272 -46.27 7.47 48.54
C ALA A 272 -46.23 7.06 47.06
N VAL A 273 -45.36 6.08 46.74
CA VAL A 273 -45.38 5.21 45.54
C VAL A 273 -44.75 5.76 44.25
N LEU A 274 -43.63 5.11 43.92
CA LEU A 274 -42.98 5.06 42.62
C LEU A 274 -43.70 4.09 41.67
N THR A 275 -43.37 4.26 40.39
CA THR A 275 -43.53 3.36 39.23
C THR A 275 -44.75 3.60 38.33
N VAL A 276 -44.47 4.20 37.17
CA VAL A 276 -45.27 4.04 35.95
C VAL A 276 -44.43 3.19 35.01
N SER A 277 -44.92 1.98 34.75
CA SER A 277 -44.57 1.21 33.54
C SER A 277 -45.68 1.44 32.52
N LEU A 278 -45.33 1.82 31.30
CA LEU A 278 -46.20 1.73 30.13
C LEU A 278 -45.40 1.05 29.00
N GLY A 279 -45.19 -0.25 29.17
CA GLY A 279 -44.89 -1.17 28.08
C GLY A 279 -46.03 -2.18 28.03
N GLY A 280 -46.92 -2.03 27.06
CA GLY A 280 -48.12 -2.85 26.91
C GLY A 280 -48.69 -2.71 25.51
N GLY A 281 -48.28 -3.61 24.63
CA GLY A 281 -48.82 -3.82 23.29
C GLY A 281 -48.34 -5.18 22.79
N GLY A 282 -49.10 -6.23 23.13
CA GLY A 282 -48.95 -7.57 22.58
C GLY A 282 -49.63 -7.70 21.20
N PRO A 283 -49.91 -8.93 20.73
CA PRO A 283 -49.19 -9.58 19.64
C PRO A 283 -50.05 -9.75 18.37
N SER A 284 -49.40 -10.05 17.23
CA SER A 284 -50.03 -10.74 16.12
C SER A 284 -49.06 -11.76 15.53
N ASN A 285 -49.41 -13.03 15.72
CA ASN A 285 -48.94 -14.16 14.94
C ASN A 285 -49.20 -13.90 13.46
N GLU A 286 -48.36 -14.46 12.59
CA GLU A 286 -48.76 -15.41 11.55
C GLU A 286 -47.49 -15.95 10.88
N GLU A 287 -47.34 -17.26 11.01
CA GLU A 287 -46.52 -18.11 10.15
C GLU A 287 -47.07 -17.98 8.73
N ASP A 288 -46.21 -17.90 7.71
CA ASP A 288 -46.46 -18.56 6.42
C ASP A 288 -45.16 -18.64 5.62
N GLU A 289 -44.82 -19.89 5.33
CA GLU A 289 -43.80 -20.34 4.39
C GLU A 289 -44.36 -20.12 2.97
N GLU A 290 -43.63 -19.44 2.08
CA GLU A 290 -43.73 -19.71 0.64
C GLU A 290 -42.33 -19.68 0.02
N GLU A 291 -41.88 -20.89 -0.33
CA GLU A 291 -40.89 -21.13 -1.37
C GLU A 291 -41.42 -20.59 -2.69
N ASP A 292 -40.63 -19.81 -3.44
CA ASP A 292 -40.87 -19.63 -4.86
C ASP A 292 -39.53 -19.59 -5.63
N ASP A 293 -39.19 -20.78 -6.08
CA ASP A 293 -38.71 -21.11 -7.42
C ASP A 293 -38.58 -19.95 -8.42
N PHE A 294 -37.37 -19.72 -8.92
CA PHE A 294 -37.18 -19.38 -10.33
C PHE A 294 -35.88 -20.00 -10.84
N ASN A 295 -35.98 -21.27 -11.21
CA ASN A 295 -35.07 -21.92 -12.13
C ASN A 295 -35.40 -21.46 -13.57
N ALA A 296 -34.67 -20.48 -14.10
CA ALA A 296 -34.75 -20.12 -15.51
C ALA A 296 -33.58 -20.77 -16.28
N GLU A 297 -33.90 -21.95 -16.79
CA GLU A 297 -33.27 -22.65 -17.91
C GLU A 297 -32.89 -21.66 -19.03
N ILE A 298 -31.59 -21.59 -19.36
CA ILE A 298 -31.10 -20.90 -20.56
C ILE A 298 -30.43 -21.96 -21.43
N ASP A 299 -31.22 -22.51 -22.33
CA ASP A 299 -30.77 -23.40 -23.40
C ASP A 299 -30.03 -22.56 -24.45
N VAL A 300 -28.74 -22.87 -24.69
CA VAL A 300 -27.96 -22.25 -25.78
C VAL A 300 -27.34 -23.37 -26.62
N VAL A 301 -28.05 -23.69 -27.69
CA VAL A 301 -27.59 -24.50 -28.82
C VAL A 301 -26.54 -23.71 -29.61
N TRP A 302 -25.38 -24.31 -29.85
CA TRP A 302 -24.43 -23.86 -30.87
C TRP A 302 -24.36 -24.90 -31.99
N GLY A 303 -24.85 -24.51 -33.16
CA GLY A 303 -24.45 -25.10 -34.44
C GLY A 303 -23.16 -24.49 -34.97
#